data_AF-A0A1E3TIF2-F1
#
_entry.id   AF-A0A1E3TIF2-F1
#
_cell.length_a   1.000
_cell.length_b   1.000
_cell.length_c   1.000
_cell.angle_alpha   90.00
_cell.angle_beta   90.00
_cell.angle_gamma   90.00
#
_symmetry.space_group_name_H-M   'P 1'
#
loop_
_entity.id
_entity.type
_entity.pdbx_description
1 polymer ?
#
loop_
_entity_poly.entity_id
_entity_poly.type
_entity_poly.pdbx_seq_one_letter_code
_entity_poly.pdbx_strand_id
1 'polypeptide(L)'
;MRKQLLAGVAVAAGLIGSVIGAPSAHADEQAFLNELRSNGFPGLTFAGQQMPDGAVVAQGYMACNRLHLGESPDQLIAQVNPNDAGIGRMIVQAAQHHLCPDTL
;
A
#
# COMPACT_ATOMS: atom_id res chain seq x y z
N MET A 1 55.40 -25.60 -13.87
CA MET A 1 55.77 -25.70 -12.44
C MET A 1 54.50 -26.03 -11.65
N ARG A 2 54.54 -27.07 -10.81
CA ARG A 2 53.46 -27.52 -9.93
C ARG A 2 53.39 -26.65 -8.67
N LYS A 3 52.18 -26.34 -8.19
CA LYS A 3 51.76 -26.56 -6.78
C LYS A 3 50.30 -26.13 -6.60
N GLN A 4 49.44 -27.12 -6.36
CA GLN A 4 48.20 -26.93 -5.63
C GLN A 4 48.52 -26.84 -4.15
N LEU A 5 47.87 -25.97 -3.39
CA LEU A 5 47.64 -26.17 -1.95
C LEU A 5 46.35 -25.46 -1.48
N LEU A 6 45.42 -26.30 -1.01
CA LEU A 6 44.70 -26.21 0.26
C LEU A 6 43.48 -25.29 0.38
N ALA A 7 42.36 -25.98 0.61
CA ALA A 7 41.16 -25.52 1.29
C ALA A 7 41.48 -24.86 2.65
N GLY A 8 40.74 -23.80 2.96
CA GLY A 8 40.64 -23.23 4.30
C GLY A 8 39.17 -22.99 4.62
N VAL A 9 38.64 -23.75 5.59
CA VAL A 9 37.38 -23.46 6.28
C VAL A 9 37.65 -22.36 7.30
N ALA A 10 36.86 -21.28 7.28
CA ALA A 10 36.70 -20.40 8.44
C ALA A 10 35.35 -19.67 8.38
N VAL A 11 34.56 -19.90 9.43
CA VAL A 11 33.25 -19.31 9.74
C VAL A 11 33.40 -17.81 9.93
N ALA A 12 32.55 -17.01 9.26
CA ALA A 12 32.26 -15.64 9.65
C ALA A 12 30.75 -15.46 9.69
N ALA A 13 30.23 -15.32 10.91
CA ALA A 13 28.89 -14.82 11.18
C ALA A 13 28.76 -13.42 10.58
N GLY A 14 28.06 -13.33 9.45
CA GLY A 14 27.62 -12.08 8.85
C GLY A 14 26.12 -11.96 9.03
N LEU A 15 25.71 -11.15 10.02
CA LEU A 15 24.43 -10.48 9.98
C LEU A 15 24.31 -9.68 8.69
N ILE A 16 23.08 -9.30 8.37
CA ILE A 16 22.65 -8.58 7.16
C ILE A 16 22.30 -9.53 6.00
N GLY A 17 21.33 -10.40 6.26
CA GLY A 17 20.35 -10.75 5.24
C GLY A 17 19.68 -9.46 4.82
N SER A 18 20.23 -8.87 3.79
CA SER A 18 19.80 -7.64 3.18
C SER A 18 18.33 -7.80 2.78
N VAL A 19 17.46 -6.94 3.31
CA VAL A 19 16.17 -6.65 2.70
C VAL A 19 16.45 -5.94 1.37
N ILE A 20 16.93 -6.72 0.39
CA ILE A 20 17.13 -6.28 -0.99
C ILE A 20 15.72 -6.09 -1.55
N GLY A 21 15.25 -4.85 -1.50
CA GLY A 21 14.08 -4.36 -2.21
C GLY A 21 12.76 -4.94 -1.70
N ALA A 22 12.11 -4.26 -0.76
CA ALA A 22 10.66 -4.19 -0.90
C ALA A 22 10.41 -3.64 -2.30
N PRO A 23 9.73 -4.36 -3.21
CA PRO A 23 9.29 -3.71 -4.40
C PRO A 23 8.30 -2.65 -3.94
N SER A 24 8.70 -1.39 -3.97
CA SER A 24 7.75 -0.31 -4.26
C SER A 24 7.31 -0.46 -5.72
N ALA A 25 6.80 -1.63 -6.10
CA ALA A 25 6.41 -1.93 -7.47
C ALA A 25 4.93 -2.23 -7.41
N HIS A 26 4.14 -1.16 -7.41
CA HIS A 26 2.69 -1.20 -7.55
C HIS A 26 2.05 -2.14 -6.54
N ALA A 27 1.83 -1.66 -5.32
CA ALA A 27 0.67 -2.14 -4.59
C ALA A 27 -0.52 -2.12 -5.57
N ASP A 28 -1.36 -3.16 -5.61
CA ASP A 28 -2.13 -3.51 -6.81
C ASP A 28 -3.22 -2.47 -7.11
N GLU A 29 -2.81 -1.37 -7.76
CA GLU A 29 -3.62 -0.20 -8.08
C GLU A 29 -4.78 -0.58 -8.97
N GLN A 30 -4.57 -1.56 -9.86
CA GLN A 30 -5.61 -2.06 -10.73
C GLN A 30 -6.63 -2.86 -9.94
N ALA A 31 -6.21 -3.76 -9.04
CA ALA A 31 -7.13 -4.47 -8.17
C ALA A 31 -7.85 -3.53 -7.21
N PHE A 32 -7.16 -2.54 -6.64
CA PHE A 32 -7.75 -1.47 -5.83
C PHE A 32 -8.87 -0.72 -6.59
N LEU A 33 -8.58 -0.23 -7.80
CA LEU A 33 -9.57 0.45 -8.63
C LEU A 33 -10.71 -0.48 -9.07
N ASN A 34 -10.41 -1.77 -9.30
CA ASN A 34 -11.42 -2.77 -9.67
C ASN A 34 -12.34 -3.11 -8.48
N GLU A 35 -11.80 -3.27 -7.27
CA GLU A 35 -12.60 -3.48 -6.06
C GLU A 35 -13.53 -2.28 -5.82
N LEU A 36 -13.00 -1.05 -5.91
CA LEU A 36 -13.81 0.16 -5.81
C LEU A 36 -14.95 0.16 -6.83
N ARG A 37 -14.65 -0.12 -8.11
CA ARG A 37 -15.67 -0.17 -9.16
C ARG A 37 -16.71 -1.26 -8.92
N SER A 38 -16.30 -2.43 -8.44
CA SER A 38 -17.18 -3.54 -8.09
C SER A 38 -18.11 -3.21 -6.91
N ASN A 39 -17.64 -2.35 -6.00
CA ASN A 39 -18.40 -1.90 -4.83
C ASN A 39 -19.28 -0.66 -5.11
N GLY A 40 -19.37 -0.22 -6.38
CA GLY A 40 -20.21 0.91 -6.77
C GLY A 40 -19.62 2.27 -6.41
N PHE A 41 -18.30 2.36 -6.28
CA PHE A 41 -17.60 3.61 -6.01
C PHE A 41 -17.94 4.68 -7.07
N PRO A 42 -18.50 5.84 -6.68
CA PRO A 42 -18.95 6.86 -7.63
C PRO A 42 -17.81 7.68 -8.24
N GLY A 43 -16.56 7.47 -7.78
CA GLY A 43 -15.44 8.34 -8.09
C GLY A 43 -15.24 9.43 -7.04
N LEU A 44 -14.11 10.14 -7.14
CA LEU A 44 -13.90 11.38 -6.39
C LEU A 44 -14.27 12.58 -7.27
N THR A 45 -14.96 13.56 -6.71
CA THR A 45 -15.27 14.80 -7.42
C THR A 45 -14.66 16.00 -6.71
N PHE A 46 -14.07 16.92 -7.46
CA PHE A 46 -13.57 18.19 -6.94
C PHE A 46 -14.11 19.33 -7.80
N ALA A 47 -14.70 20.35 -7.17
CA ALA A 47 -15.32 21.48 -7.87
C ALA A 47 -16.31 21.07 -8.99
N GLY A 48 -17.07 19.99 -8.76
CA GLY A 48 -18.02 19.45 -9.74
C GLY A 48 -17.38 18.73 -10.93
N GLN A 49 -16.09 18.41 -10.88
CA GLN A 49 -15.38 17.64 -11.91
C GLN A 49 -14.96 16.28 -11.37
N GLN A 50 -15.10 15.25 -12.19
CA GLN A 50 -14.63 13.90 -11.88
C GLN A 50 -13.11 13.89 -11.87
N MET A 51 -12.53 13.43 -10.76
CA MET A 51 -11.09 13.27 -10.62
C MET A 51 -10.62 12.02 -11.37
N PRO A 52 -9.40 12.04 -11.94
CA PRO A 52 -8.82 10.87 -12.60
C PRO A 52 -8.47 9.76 -11.60
N ASP A 53 -8.35 8.52 -12.09
CA ASP A 53 -8.01 7.35 -11.27
C ASP A 53 -6.74 7.54 -10.43
N GLY A 54 -5.73 8.23 -10.96
CA GLY A 54 -4.50 8.54 -10.22
C GLY A 54 -4.75 9.34 -8.94
N ALA A 55 -5.78 10.19 -8.89
CA ALA A 55 -6.17 10.88 -7.66
C ALA A 55 -6.84 9.95 -6.65
N VAL A 56 -7.63 8.98 -7.13
CA VAL A 56 -8.25 7.94 -6.28
C VAL A 56 -7.17 7.04 -5.67
N VAL A 57 -6.21 6.62 -6.49
CA VAL A 57 -5.03 5.86 -6.05
C VAL A 57 -4.22 6.64 -5.01
N ALA A 58 -3.99 7.94 -5.24
CA ALA A 58 -3.31 8.78 -4.26
C ALA A 58 -4.05 8.84 -2.91
N GLN A 59 -5.40 8.87 -2.90
CA GLN A 59 -6.17 8.79 -1.65
C GLN A 59 -6.00 7.44 -0.95
N GLY A 60 -5.97 6.34 -1.71
CA GLY A 60 -5.68 5.01 -1.16
C GLY A 60 -4.32 4.96 -0.46
N TYR A 61 -3.26 5.47 -1.09
CA TYR A 61 -1.93 5.53 -0.47
C TYR A 61 -1.88 6.48 0.74
N MET A 62 -2.61 7.60 0.71
CA MET A 62 -2.74 8.48 1.87
C MET A 62 -3.41 7.76 3.05
N ALA A 63 -4.45 6.97 2.80
CA ALA A 63 -5.06 6.14 3.83
C ALA A 63 -4.05 5.14 4.39
N CYS A 64 -3.32 4.41 3.54
CA CYS A 64 -2.27 3.49 3.96
C CYS A 64 -1.22 4.16 4.86
N ASN A 65 -0.74 5.35 4.50
CA ASN A 65 0.23 6.07 5.30
C ASN A 65 -0.32 6.39 6.71
N ARG A 66 -1.59 6.76 6.83
CA ARG A 66 -2.22 7.05 8.14
C ARG A 66 -2.41 5.78 8.98
N LEU A 67 -2.77 4.67 8.33
CA LEU A 67 -2.87 3.36 8.98
C LEU A 67 -1.50 2.90 9.52
N HIS A 68 -0.42 3.06 8.74
CA HIS A 68 0.94 2.77 9.21
C HIS A 68 1.39 3.67 10.37
N LEU A 69 0.82 4.88 10.49
CA LEU A 69 1.05 5.79 11.63
C LEU A 69 0.23 5.41 12.87
N GLY A 70 -0.58 4.36 12.81
CA GLY A 70 -1.34 3.82 13.93
C GLY A 70 -2.75 4.38 14.08
N GLU A 71 -3.25 5.14 13.10
CA GLU A 71 -4.67 5.50 13.09
C GLU A 71 -5.53 4.28 12.72
N SER A 72 -6.70 4.16 13.34
CA SER A 72 -7.65 3.11 12.99
C SER A 72 -8.46 3.47 11.74
N PRO A 73 -8.95 2.47 10.97
CA PRO A 73 -9.82 2.71 9.83
C PRO A 73 -11.02 3.60 10.15
N ASP A 74 -11.66 3.40 11.31
CA ASP A 74 -12.79 4.22 11.75
C ASP A 74 -12.40 5.67 12.03
N GLN A 75 -11.18 5.92 12.55
CA GLN A 75 -10.67 7.27 12.73
C GLN A 75 -10.42 7.97 11.39
N LEU A 76 -9.90 7.26 10.38
CA LEU A 76 -9.75 7.82 9.03
C LEU A 76 -11.11 8.21 8.44
N ILE A 77 -12.11 7.33 8.54
CA ILE A 77 -13.46 7.57 8.01
C ILE A 77 -14.14 8.72 8.76
N ALA A 78 -13.92 8.87 10.07
CA ALA A 78 -14.47 9.98 10.84
C ALA A 78 -13.88 11.36 10.46
N GLN A 79 -12.73 11.39 9.77
CA GLN A 79 -12.08 12.63 9.33
C GLN A 79 -12.57 13.16 7.98
N VAL A 80 -13.33 12.36 7.21
CA VAL A 80 -13.93 12.82 5.95
C VAL A 80 -15.27 13.53 6.19
N ASN A 81 -15.81 14.20 5.17
CA ASN A 81 -17.15 14.76 5.24
C ASN A 81 -18.17 13.65 5.57
N PRO A 82 -19.10 13.84 6.52
CA PRO A 82 -20.10 12.83 6.86
C PRO A 82 -20.90 12.29 5.66
N ASN A 83 -21.15 13.13 4.65
CA ASN A 83 -21.83 12.73 3.41
C ASN A 83 -20.98 11.78 2.56
N ASP A 84 -19.66 11.80 2.73
CA ASP A 84 -18.69 11.00 2.00
C ASP A 84 -18.17 9.82 2.83
N ALA A 85 -18.70 9.58 4.03
CA ALA A 85 -18.23 8.50 4.90
C ALA A 85 -18.30 7.11 4.24
N GLY A 86 -19.32 6.87 3.40
CA GLY A 86 -19.43 5.65 2.60
C GLY A 86 -18.30 5.53 1.56
N ILE A 87 -17.98 6.63 0.88
CA ILE A 87 -16.88 6.72 -0.09
C ILE A 87 -15.54 6.51 0.62
N GLY A 88 -15.32 7.17 1.76
CA GLY A 88 -14.14 7.00 2.60
C GLY A 88 -13.95 5.55 3.05
N ARG A 89 -15.02 4.87 3.46
CA ARG A 89 -14.98 3.45 3.84
C ARG A 89 -14.55 2.56 2.67
N MET A 90 -15.11 2.78 1.47
CA MET A 90 -14.73 2.02 0.27
C MET A 90 -13.23 2.17 -0.04
N ILE A 91 -12.71 3.40 0.00
CA ILE A 91 -11.28 3.68 -0.25
C ILE A 91 -10.40 3.02 0.80
N VAL A 92 -10.71 3.18 2.08
CA VAL A 92 -9.90 2.62 3.17
C VAL A 92 -9.87 1.10 3.08
N GLN A 93 -11.01 0.44 2.90
CA GLN A 93 -11.08 -1.03 2.81
C GLN A 93 -10.31 -1.57 1.60
N ALA A 94 -10.54 -1.02 0.41
CA ALA A 94 -9.84 -1.46 -0.79
C ALA A 94 -8.33 -1.19 -0.70
N ALA A 95 -7.93 -0.06 -0.08
CA ALA A 95 -6.53 0.25 0.15
C ALA A 95 -5.88 -0.75 1.09
N GLN A 96 -6.55 -1.14 2.18
CA GLN A 96 -6.05 -2.19 3.07
C GLN A 96 -5.91 -3.53 2.33
N HIS A 97 -6.85 -3.93 1.48
CA HIS A 97 -6.75 -5.21 0.76
C HIS A 97 -5.66 -5.26 -0.31
N HIS A 98 -5.45 -4.15 -1.03
CA HIS A 98 -4.65 -4.16 -2.26
C HIS A 98 -3.40 -3.28 -2.22
N LEU A 99 -3.44 -2.18 -1.46
CA LEU A 99 -2.35 -1.22 -1.40
C LEU A 99 -1.44 -1.40 -0.16
N CYS A 100 -2.01 -1.76 0.99
CA CYS A 100 -1.30 -1.94 2.26
C CYS A 100 -1.88 -3.10 3.10
N PRO A 101 -1.78 -4.35 2.63
CA PRO A 101 -2.33 -5.53 3.31
C PRO A 101 -1.69 -5.84 4.67
N ASP A 102 -0.57 -5.23 5.00
CA ASP A 102 0.06 -5.31 6.31
C ASP A 102 -0.64 -4.47 7.40
N THR A 103 -1.66 -3.68 7.02
CA THR A 103 -2.46 -2.86 7.96
C THR A 103 -3.77 -3.51 8.42
N LEU A 104 -3.99 -4.78 8.07
CA LEU A 104 -5.14 -5.60 8.50
C LEU A 104 -4.86 -6.38 9.79
#